data_AF-A0A2E7N959-F1
#
_entry.id   AF-A0A2E7N959-F1
#
_cell.length_a   1.000
_cell.length_b   1.000
_cell.length_c   1.000
_cell.angle_alpha   90.00
_cell.angle_beta   90.00
_cell.angle_gamma   90.00
#
_symmetry.space_group_name_H-M   'P 1'
#
loop_
_entity.id
_entity.type
_entity.pdbx_description
1 polymer ?
#
loop_
_entity_poly.entity_id
_entity_poly.type
_entity_poly.pdbx_seq_one_letter_code
_entity_poly.pdbx_strand_id
1 'polypeptide(L)'
;MNKKILFFAKEAGTSAVLTPVIERLKVTEYPVDIYAVSPALHSLSSRFGNVYMWNNFPEANYELMVTGYGHPSVASNRSIFREAREHGLKSIVILDNWKGTDRFFNKDGTVTDALPDIIAVMDFETKKHLVSKGVPEEIFEVTGHPLLEMFCQKKFTVKKKMKIRKEMDLPIKKKICLLASEIMHFHSYHQKCDGSNGKCYSIFEMKAGGIPLLRYLQQMEINKDALFIIRQHPNERYKCNDELRFLDWHEADEETVLSVVDEVYGLTSMLFQLSVASGIPAYNVEPFLDEWKPNNSVIHQELWEHLARNGYLGNWRNVEQSKPDHKGALDSIVSLIKYNMDE
;
A
#
# COMPACT_ATOMS: atom_id res chain seq x y z
N MET A 1 30.37 -15.96 -11.76
CA MET A 1 29.31 -15.29 -12.55
C MET A 1 28.82 -14.11 -11.74
N ASN A 2 28.43 -12.99 -12.37
CA ASN A 2 27.86 -11.87 -11.62
C ASN A 2 26.50 -12.29 -11.05
N LYS A 3 26.39 -12.38 -9.72
CA LYS A 3 25.14 -12.71 -9.04
C LYS A 3 24.07 -11.67 -9.42
N LYS A 4 22.88 -12.11 -9.82
CA LYS A 4 21.82 -11.26 -10.39
C LYS A 4 20.54 -11.31 -9.57
N ILE A 5 19.88 -10.16 -9.41
CA ILE A 5 18.61 -10.02 -8.68
C ILE A 5 17.45 -9.90 -9.66
N LEU A 6 16.39 -10.67 -9.40
CA LEU A 6 15.11 -10.59 -10.09
C LEU A 6 14.10 -9.82 -9.22
N PHE A 7 13.70 -8.63 -9.67
CA PHE A 7 12.55 -7.94 -9.07
C PHE A 7 11.28 -8.34 -9.81
N PHE A 8 10.23 -8.70 -9.07
CA PHE A 8 8.93 -9.01 -9.65
C PHE A 8 7.81 -8.22 -8.96
N ALA A 9 6.93 -7.59 -9.75
CA ALA A 9 5.77 -6.87 -9.23
C ALA A 9 4.50 -7.14 -10.03
N LYS A 10 3.39 -7.36 -9.32
CA LYS A 10 2.08 -7.58 -9.94
C LYS A 10 1.09 -6.47 -9.65
N GLU A 11 1.04 -6.07 -8.38
CA GLU A 11 0.08 -5.10 -7.88
C GLU A 11 0.73 -3.73 -7.73
N ALA A 12 -0.07 -2.66 -7.81
CA ALA A 12 0.41 -1.29 -7.72
C ALA A 12 1.14 -1.02 -6.38
N GLY A 13 0.62 -1.58 -5.27
CA GLY A 13 1.25 -1.47 -3.95
C GLY A 13 2.64 -2.13 -3.92
N THR A 14 2.77 -3.32 -4.53
CA THR A 14 4.06 -3.99 -4.69
C THR A 14 5.04 -3.16 -5.52
N SER A 15 4.63 -2.62 -6.68
CA SER A 15 5.52 -1.73 -7.44
C SER A 15 5.95 -0.51 -6.62
N ALA A 16 5.03 0.08 -5.84
CA ALA A 16 5.32 1.27 -5.05
C ALA A 16 6.34 1.00 -3.93
N VAL A 17 6.23 -0.14 -3.23
CA VAL A 17 7.19 -0.50 -2.16
C VAL A 17 8.56 -0.92 -2.71
N LEU A 18 8.60 -1.61 -3.87
CA LEU A 18 9.86 -2.04 -4.49
C LEU A 18 10.63 -0.90 -5.14
N THR A 19 9.95 0.14 -5.59
CA THR A 19 10.56 1.27 -6.30
C THR A 19 11.74 1.91 -5.54
N PRO A 20 11.61 2.36 -4.27
CA PRO A 20 12.76 2.88 -3.50
C PRO A 20 13.92 1.89 -3.41
N VAL A 21 13.60 0.61 -3.24
CA VAL A 21 14.58 -0.46 -3.06
C VAL A 21 15.40 -0.65 -4.33
N ILE A 22 14.72 -0.71 -5.49
CA ILE A 22 15.35 -0.81 -6.80
C ILE A 22 16.24 0.42 -7.06
N GLU A 23 15.76 1.63 -6.80
CA GLU A 23 16.54 2.86 -6.99
C GLU A 23 17.82 2.85 -6.16
N ARG A 24 17.72 2.42 -4.89
CA ARG A 24 18.87 2.33 -3.98
C ARG A 24 19.87 1.27 -4.42
N LEU A 25 19.40 0.13 -4.93
CA LEU A 25 20.25 -0.96 -5.42
C LEU A 25 20.88 -0.69 -6.78
N LYS A 26 20.28 0.14 -7.64
CA LYS A 26 20.91 0.58 -8.90
C LYS A 26 22.21 1.37 -8.68
N VAL A 27 22.40 1.91 -7.48
CA VAL A 27 23.64 2.57 -7.05
C VAL A 27 24.67 1.57 -6.50
N THR A 28 24.33 0.27 -6.45
CA THR A 28 25.18 -0.81 -5.92
C THR A 28 25.67 -1.75 -7.03
N GLU A 29 26.42 -2.80 -6.67
CA GLU A 29 27.20 -3.63 -7.61
C GLU A 29 26.40 -4.76 -8.28
N TYR A 30 25.20 -5.11 -7.80
CA TYR A 30 24.45 -6.26 -8.35
C TYR A 30 23.59 -5.86 -9.57
N PRO A 31 23.70 -6.57 -10.71
CA PRO A 31 22.77 -6.39 -11.82
C PRO A 31 21.33 -6.73 -11.41
N VAL A 32 20.38 -5.92 -11.88
CA VAL A 32 18.95 -6.03 -11.55
C VAL A 32 18.13 -6.11 -12.84
N ASP A 33 17.30 -7.15 -12.94
CA ASP A 33 16.19 -7.17 -13.90
C ASP A 33 14.86 -6.94 -13.18
N ILE A 34 13.96 -6.20 -13.83
CA ILE A 34 12.65 -5.86 -13.29
C ILE A 34 11.60 -6.47 -14.20
N TYR A 35 10.77 -7.34 -13.65
CA TYR A 35 9.63 -7.89 -14.33
C TYR A 35 8.33 -7.49 -13.66
N ALA A 36 7.30 -7.30 -14.46
CA ALA A 36 5.99 -6.94 -13.93
C ALA A 36 4.83 -7.40 -14.79
N VAL A 37 3.63 -7.40 -14.20
CA VAL A 37 2.35 -7.49 -14.92
C VAL A 37 1.50 -6.26 -14.61
N SER A 38 0.45 -6.01 -15.40
CA SER A 38 -0.47 -4.90 -15.12
C SER A 38 -1.25 -5.15 -13.82
N PRO A 39 -1.39 -4.17 -12.89
CA PRO A 39 -1.05 -2.74 -13.03
C PRO A 39 0.41 -2.33 -12.73
N ALA A 40 1.21 -3.17 -12.05
CA ALA A 40 2.58 -2.81 -11.66
C ALA A 40 3.50 -2.43 -12.84
N LEU A 41 3.31 -3.07 -14.01
CA LEU A 41 4.07 -2.80 -15.22
C LEU A 41 3.99 -1.32 -15.63
N HIS A 42 2.81 -0.71 -15.55
CA HIS A 42 2.66 0.71 -15.91
C HIS A 42 3.43 1.63 -14.96
N SER A 43 3.34 1.38 -13.65
CA SER A 43 4.02 2.17 -12.63
C SER A 43 5.54 2.04 -12.70
N LEU A 44 6.06 0.84 -12.94
CA LEU A 44 7.51 0.61 -13.01
C LEU A 44 8.11 1.11 -14.33
N SER A 45 7.44 0.90 -15.47
CA SER A 45 7.95 1.32 -16.78
C SER A 45 8.02 2.83 -16.96
N SER A 46 7.20 3.60 -16.25
CA SER A 46 7.32 5.07 -16.26
C SER A 46 8.55 5.57 -15.49
N ARG A 47 9.10 4.75 -14.60
CA ARG A 47 10.22 5.10 -13.71
C ARG A 47 11.54 4.44 -14.08
N PHE A 48 11.49 3.27 -14.73
CA PHE A 48 12.65 2.48 -15.10
C PHE A 48 12.61 2.12 -16.58
N GLY A 49 13.74 2.30 -17.29
CA GLY A 49 13.83 1.98 -18.71
C GLY A 49 13.94 0.48 -19.04
N ASN A 50 14.14 -0.38 -18.03
CA ASN A 50 14.41 -1.81 -18.18
C ASN A 50 13.39 -2.67 -17.40
N VAL A 51 12.11 -2.52 -17.74
CA VAL A 51 11.01 -3.31 -17.16
C VAL A 51 10.43 -4.25 -18.21
N TYR A 52 10.41 -5.54 -17.90
CA TYR A 52 9.95 -6.59 -18.79
C TYR A 52 8.57 -7.10 -18.36
N MET A 53 7.73 -7.49 -19.32
CA MET A 53 6.46 -8.13 -19.04
C MET A 53 6.71 -9.58 -18.58
N TRP A 54 6.12 -9.99 -17.46
CA TRP A 54 6.20 -11.37 -16.99
C TRP A 54 5.22 -12.25 -17.75
N ASN A 55 5.74 -13.10 -18.63
CA ASN A 55 4.96 -14.11 -19.35
C ASN A 55 5.18 -15.51 -18.75
N ASN A 56 6.43 -15.83 -18.43
CA ASN A 56 6.89 -17.07 -17.81
C ASN A 56 8.04 -16.75 -16.87
N PHE A 57 8.41 -17.72 -16.03
CA PHE A 57 9.63 -17.63 -15.23
C PHE A 57 10.84 -17.44 -16.17
N PRO A 58 11.69 -16.43 -15.96
CA PRO A 58 12.79 -16.14 -16.87
C PRO A 58 13.90 -17.19 -16.78
N GLU A 59 14.41 -17.66 -17.92
CA GLU A 59 15.48 -18.67 -18.03
C GLU A 59 16.90 -18.16 -17.65
N ALA A 60 17.00 -16.95 -17.09
CA ALA A 60 18.30 -16.37 -16.72
C ALA A 60 18.76 -16.86 -15.33
N ASN A 61 20.07 -16.87 -15.10
CA ASN A 61 20.64 -17.25 -13.81
C ASN A 61 20.50 -16.11 -12.79
N TYR A 62 19.46 -16.18 -11.96
CA TYR A 62 19.26 -15.31 -10.81
C TYR A 62 19.58 -16.06 -9.53
N GLU A 63 20.08 -15.34 -8.53
CA GLU A 63 20.36 -15.90 -7.20
C GLU A 63 19.22 -15.58 -6.21
N LEU A 64 18.54 -14.46 -6.46
CA LEU A 64 17.56 -13.90 -5.54
C LEU A 64 16.39 -13.29 -6.29
N MET A 65 15.18 -13.61 -5.87
CA MET A 65 13.94 -12.94 -6.26
C MET A 65 13.47 -12.02 -5.14
N VAL A 66 13.16 -10.77 -5.47
CA VAL A 66 12.55 -9.79 -4.55
C VAL A 66 11.19 -9.37 -5.09
N THR A 67 10.14 -9.54 -4.29
CA THR A 67 8.77 -9.26 -4.70
C THR A 67 7.89 -8.77 -3.54
N GLY A 68 6.62 -8.48 -3.82
CA GLY A 68 5.58 -8.33 -2.82
C GLY A 68 4.69 -9.58 -2.79
N TYR A 69 3.80 -9.67 -1.81
CA TYR A 69 2.94 -10.85 -1.68
C TYR A 69 1.56 -10.59 -2.29
N GLY A 70 1.26 -11.03 -3.49
CA GLY A 70 -0.07 -10.78 -4.08
C GLY A 70 -1.20 -11.62 -3.47
N HIS A 71 -2.45 -11.32 -3.84
CA HIS A 71 -3.64 -12.04 -3.35
C HIS A 71 -3.58 -13.59 -3.54
N PRO A 72 -3.93 -14.41 -2.53
CA PRO A 72 -3.74 -15.88 -2.56
C PRO A 72 -4.66 -16.60 -3.55
N SER A 73 -5.80 -16.00 -3.89
CA SER A 73 -6.75 -16.58 -4.87
C SER A 73 -6.25 -16.50 -6.31
N VAL A 74 -5.15 -15.76 -6.56
CA VAL A 74 -4.53 -15.74 -7.88
C VAL A 74 -3.47 -16.82 -7.91
N ALA A 75 -3.75 -17.93 -8.59
CA ALA A 75 -2.90 -19.11 -8.64
C ALA A 75 -1.42 -18.79 -8.94
N SER A 76 -1.17 -17.79 -9.81
CA SER A 76 0.19 -17.36 -10.15
C SER A 76 1.00 -16.74 -8.99
N ASN A 77 0.35 -16.27 -7.91
CA ASN A 77 1.08 -15.75 -6.75
C ASN A 77 1.61 -16.87 -5.85
N ARG A 78 0.90 -18.01 -5.79
CA ARG A 78 1.38 -19.18 -5.07
C ARG A 78 2.39 -19.99 -5.89
N SER A 79 2.23 -19.96 -7.21
CA SER A 79 3.16 -20.67 -8.11
C SER A 79 4.54 -20.02 -8.11
N ILE A 80 4.66 -18.68 -8.03
CA ILE A 80 5.96 -18.03 -8.18
C ILE A 80 7.00 -18.42 -7.12
N PHE A 81 6.61 -18.64 -5.87
CA PHE A 81 7.55 -19.09 -4.82
C PHE A 81 7.94 -20.56 -4.99
N ARG A 82 7.03 -21.39 -5.50
CA ARG A 82 7.34 -22.78 -5.86
C ARG A 82 8.28 -22.83 -7.06
N GLU A 83 7.96 -22.07 -8.11
CA GLU A 83 8.79 -21.92 -9.31
C GLU A 83 10.19 -21.39 -8.96
N ALA A 84 10.29 -20.38 -8.09
CA ALA A 84 11.58 -19.87 -7.62
C ALA A 84 12.41 -20.99 -6.95
N ARG A 85 11.81 -21.77 -6.04
CA ARG A 85 12.47 -22.90 -5.40
C ARG A 85 12.88 -23.99 -6.39
N GLU A 86 12.04 -24.32 -7.37
CA GLU A 86 12.34 -25.29 -8.42
C GLU A 86 13.55 -24.88 -9.27
N HIS A 87 13.78 -23.57 -9.41
CA HIS A 87 14.94 -23.00 -10.09
C HIS A 87 16.13 -22.72 -9.15
N GLY A 88 16.01 -23.05 -7.85
CA GLY A 88 17.07 -22.79 -6.85
C GLY A 88 17.23 -21.32 -6.44
N LEU A 89 16.24 -20.46 -6.74
CA LEU A 89 16.26 -19.06 -6.35
C LEU A 89 15.73 -18.88 -4.92
N LYS A 90 16.49 -18.15 -4.10
CA LYS A 90 16.00 -17.64 -2.82
C LYS A 90 15.00 -16.52 -3.06
N SER A 91 14.00 -16.38 -2.21
CA SER A 91 12.90 -15.42 -2.38
C SER A 91 12.69 -14.54 -1.14
N ILE A 92 12.67 -13.23 -1.36
CA ILE A 92 12.35 -12.23 -0.35
C ILE A 92 11.03 -11.55 -0.75
N VAL A 93 10.07 -11.56 0.16
CA VAL A 93 8.86 -10.77 0.06
C VAL A 93 8.98 -9.54 0.93
N ILE A 94 8.64 -8.38 0.37
CA ILE A 94 8.45 -7.14 1.11
C ILE A 94 6.95 -6.89 1.21
N LEU A 95 6.42 -6.92 2.43
CA LEU A 95 5.01 -6.66 2.65
C LEU A 95 4.73 -5.17 2.43
N ASP A 96 3.75 -4.87 1.56
CA ASP A 96 3.43 -3.52 1.10
C ASP A 96 2.34 -2.85 1.92
N ASN A 97 1.62 -3.60 2.77
CA ASN A 97 0.57 -3.08 3.62
C ASN A 97 0.26 -4.05 4.78
N TRP A 98 -0.27 -3.53 5.90
CA TRP A 98 -0.81 -4.32 7.02
C TRP A 98 -2.09 -5.07 6.69
N LYS A 99 -2.72 -4.74 5.56
CA LYS A 99 -3.90 -5.43 5.06
C LYS A 99 -3.59 -6.80 4.49
N GLY A 100 -4.61 -7.66 4.45
CA GLY A 100 -4.59 -8.91 3.71
C GLY A 100 -3.63 -9.94 4.26
N THR A 101 -3.34 -9.94 5.57
CA THR A 101 -2.53 -10.98 6.22
C THR A 101 -3.12 -12.38 6.04
N ASP A 102 -4.40 -12.49 5.71
CA ASP A 102 -5.06 -13.73 5.31
C ASP A 102 -4.40 -14.41 4.08
N ARG A 103 -3.57 -13.68 3.32
CA ARG A 103 -2.81 -14.20 2.17
C ARG A 103 -1.84 -15.33 2.51
N PHE A 104 -1.40 -15.42 3.77
CA PHE A 104 -0.51 -16.45 4.27
C PHE A 104 -1.23 -17.76 4.66
N PHE A 105 -2.55 -17.81 4.51
CA PHE A 105 -3.37 -18.95 4.91
C PHE A 105 -4.21 -19.51 3.75
N ASN A 106 -4.52 -20.79 3.85
CA ASN A 106 -5.52 -21.48 3.05
C ASN A 106 -6.92 -21.15 3.57
N LYS A 107 -7.95 -21.53 2.79
CA LYS A 107 -9.36 -21.26 3.15
C LYS A 107 -9.79 -21.92 4.46
N ASP A 108 -9.12 -23.00 4.85
CA ASP A 108 -9.34 -23.72 6.11
C ASP A 108 -8.56 -23.10 7.29
N GLY A 109 -7.83 -22.00 7.06
CA GLY A 109 -7.02 -21.32 8.06
C GLY A 109 -5.62 -21.90 8.26
N THR A 110 -5.27 -23.00 7.59
CA THR A 110 -3.90 -23.56 7.66
C THR A 110 -2.90 -22.67 6.92
N VAL A 111 -1.65 -22.68 7.34
CA VAL A 111 -0.58 -21.94 6.64
C VAL A 111 -0.40 -22.48 5.22
N THR A 112 -0.26 -21.58 4.25
CA THR A 112 -0.01 -21.96 2.85
C THR A 112 1.38 -22.59 2.69
N ASP A 113 1.53 -23.54 1.79
CA ASP A 113 2.82 -24.13 1.41
C ASP A 113 3.63 -23.25 0.43
N ALA A 114 3.00 -22.19 -0.06
CA ALA A 114 3.59 -21.17 -0.93
C ALA A 114 4.10 -19.96 -0.12
N LEU A 115 4.94 -20.20 0.88
CA LEU A 115 5.69 -19.16 1.57
C LEU A 115 6.99 -18.84 0.82
N PRO A 116 7.48 -17.59 0.86
CA PRO A 116 8.84 -17.25 0.45
C PRO A 116 9.85 -17.75 1.49
N ASP A 117 11.13 -17.62 1.18
CA ASP A 117 12.21 -17.94 2.12
C ASP A 117 12.33 -16.87 3.21
N ILE A 118 12.05 -15.60 2.88
CA ILE A 118 12.08 -14.48 3.81
C ILE A 118 10.88 -13.54 3.57
N ILE A 119 10.27 -13.04 4.65
CA ILE A 119 9.23 -12.04 4.68
C ILE A 119 9.73 -10.82 5.47
N ALA A 120 10.00 -9.74 4.76
CA ALA A 120 10.26 -8.42 5.32
C ALA A 120 8.93 -7.73 5.68
N VAL A 121 8.71 -7.47 6.96
CA VAL A 121 7.50 -6.83 7.49
C VAL A 121 7.81 -5.47 8.12
N MET A 122 6.79 -4.62 8.19
CA MET A 122 6.93 -3.24 8.64
C MET A 122 7.16 -3.10 10.14
N ASP A 123 6.64 -4.00 10.96
CA ASP A 123 6.74 -3.94 12.41
C ASP A 123 6.64 -5.31 13.08
N PHE A 124 6.94 -5.30 14.38
CA PHE A 124 6.92 -6.48 15.22
C PHE A 124 5.52 -7.03 15.44
N GLU A 125 4.48 -6.20 15.50
CA GLU A 125 3.11 -6.69 15.73
C GLU A 125 2.57 -7.46 14.52
N THR A 126 2.95 -7.07 13.30
CA THR A 126 2.66 -7.84 12.09
C THR A 126 3.34 -9.20 12.11
N LYS A 127 4.62 -9.26 12.48
CA LYS A 127 5.35 -10.52 12.67
C LYS A 127 4.65 -11.40 13.71
N LYS A 128 4.41 -10.85 14.90
CA LYS A 128 3.77 -11.55 16.02
C LYS A 128 2.38 -12.06 15.65
N HIS A 129 1.57 -11.27 14.95
CA HIS A 129 0.25 -11.68 14.47
C HIS A 129 0.34 -12.90 13.56
N LEU A 130 1.24 -12.89 12.57
CA LEU A 130 1.39 -14.01 11.63
C LEU A 130 1.98 -15.26 12.30
N VAL A 131 2.97 -15.09 13.19
CA VAL A 131 3.55 -16.18 13.97
C VAL A 131 2.53 -16.82 14.91
N SER A 132 1.68 -16.01 15.57
CA SER A 132 0.61 -16.52 16.44
C SER A 132 -0.41 -17.39 15.71
N LYS A 133 -0.49 -17.24 14.38
CA LYS A 133 -1.34 -18.04 13.49
C LYS A 133 -0.60 -19.21 12.83
N GLY A 134 0.66 -19.45 13.21
CA GLY A 134 1.45 -20.61 12.81
C GLY A 134 2.42 -20.38 11.64
N VAL A 135 2.55 -19.16 11.11
CA VAL A 135 3.61 -18.88 10.12
C VAL A 135 4.98 -19.00 10.81
N PRO A 136 5.98 -19.70 10.23
CA PRO A 136 7.27 -19.89 10.89
C PRO A 136 7.95 -18.57 11.26
N GLU A 137 8.54 -18.50 12.45
CA GLU A 137 9.11 -17.24 12.97
C GLU A 137 10.42 -16.85 12.26
N GLU A 138 11.20 -17.86 11.89
CA GLU A 138 12.54 -17.76 11.32
C GLU A 138 12.59 -17.13 9.94
N ILE A 139 11.46 -17.09 9.22
CA ILE A 139 11.39 -16.46 7.89
C ILE A 139 11.08 -14.96 7.98
N PHE A 140 10.85 -14.39 9.17
CA PHE A 140 10.46 -12.98 9.30
C PHE A 140 11.60 -12.06 9.70
N GLU A 141 11.75 -10.99 8.92
CA GLU A 141 12.61 -9.85 9.21
C GLU A 141 11.77 -8.58 9.40
N VAL A 142 11.98 -7.87 10.51
CA VAL A 142 11.29 -6.59 10.75
C VAL A 142 12.14 -5.46 10.18
N THR A 143 11.73 -4.94 9.03
CA THR A 143 12.52 -3.99 8.26
C THR A 143 11.93 -2.59 8.18
N GLY A 144 10.72 -2.34 8.68
CA GLY A 144 10.03 -1.07 8.42
C GLY A 144 9.44 -1.00 7.00
N HIS A 145 8.90 0.17 6.63
CA HIS A 145 8.22 0.37 5.35
C HIS A 145 8.98 1.39 4.48
N PRO A 146 9.64 0.97 3.38
CA PRO A 146 10.57 1.83 2.64
C PRO A 146 9.86 2.99 1.93
N LEU A 147 8.65 2.76 1.40
CA LEU A 147 7.85 3.82 0.80
C LEU A 147 7.42 4.88 1.83
N LEU A 148 6.98 4.48 3.03
CA LEU A 148 6.61 5.44 4.07
C LEU A 148 7.83 6.24 4.54
N GLU A 149 9.01 5.61 4.67
CA GLU A 149 10.26 6.32 4.95
C GLU A 149 10.56 7.41 3.91
N MET A 150 10.43 7.10 2.61
CA MET A 150 10.61 8.11 1.56
C MET A 150 9.68 9.31 1.75
N PHE A 151 8.41 9.06 2.10
CA PHE A 151 7.43 10.13 2.28
C PHE A 151 7.64 10.93 3.57
N CYS A 152 8.20 10.32 4.63
CA CYS A 152 8.66 11.06 5.81
C CYS A 152 9.72 12.12 5.49
N GLN A 153 10.48 11.93 4.42
CA GLN A 153 11.53 12.86 3.99
C GLN A 153 11.02 13.94 3.02
N LYS A 154 9.79 13.83 2.50
CA LYS A 154 9.25 14.77 1.52
C LYS A 154 8.88 16.10 2.17
N LYS A 155 9.19 17.20 1.48
CA LYS A 155 8.82 18.56 1.89
C LYS A 155 7.79 19.16 0.94
N PHE A 156 6.54 19.23 1.39
CA PHE A 156 5.44 19.84 0.65
C PHE A 156 5.38 21.34 0.94
N THR A 157 6.21 22.12 0.24
CA THR A 157 6.27 23.57 0.44
C THR A 157 5.04 24.29 -0.12
N VAL A 158 4.65 25.42 0.48
CA VAL A 158 3.54 26.27 -0.01
C VAL A 158 3.75 26.66 -1.49
N LYS A 159 4.98 26.99 -1.89
CA LYS A 159 5.31 27.32 -3.28
C LYS A 159 5.05 26.15 -4.23
N LYS A 160 5.48 24.93 -3.87
CA LYS A 160 5.23 23.71 -4.65
C LYS A 160 3.73 23.43 -4.75
N LYS A 161 3.01 23.50 -3.62
CA LYS A 161 1.54 23.36 -3.57
C LYS A 161 0.84 24.33 -4.51
N MET A 162 1.16 25.62 -4.46
CA MET A 162 0.52 26.63 -5.33
C MET A 162 0.80 26.39 -6.81
N LYS A 163 2.04 25.99 -7.16
CA LYS A 163 2.41 25.66 -8.54
C LYS A 163 1.58 24.50 -9.07
N ILE A 164 1.56 23.37 -8.34
CA ILE A 164 0.87 22.16 -8.78
C ILE A 164 -0.64 22.36 -8.79
N ARG A 165 -1.21 23.09 -7.82
CA ARG A 165 -2.62 23.49 -7.86
C ARG A 165 -2.96 24.24 -9.15
N LYS A 166 -2.12 25.19 -9.57
CA LYS A 166 -2.34 25.92 -10.83
C LYS A 166 -2.25 24.99 -12.04
N GLU A 167 -1.28 24.08 -12.07
CA GLU A 167 -1.09 23.10 -13.16
C GLU A 167 -2.28 22.13 -13.27
N MET A 168 -2.89 21.77 -12.14
CA MET A 168 -4.07 20.92 -12.06
C MET A 168 -5.39 21.71 -12.16
N ASP A 169 -5.39 23.02 -12.44
CA ASP A 169 -6.62 23.83 -12.42
C ASP A 169 -7.43 23.70 -11.11
N LEU A 170 -6.71 23.71 -9.97
CA LEU A 170 -7.27 23.67 -8.63
C LEU A 170 -7.23 25.07 -7.99
N PRO A 171 -8.20 25.42 -7.13
CA PRO A 171 -8.25 26.71 -6.49
C PRO A 171 -7.05 26.94 -5.56
N ILE A 172 -6.31 28.01 -5.81
CA ILE A 172 -5.09 28.33 -5.06
C ILE A 172 -5.40 28.72 -3.60
N LYS A 173 -6.47 29.49 -3.38
CA LYS A 173 -6.83 30.07 -2.08
C LYS A 173 -7.81 29.25 -1.24
N LYS A 174 -8.44 28.22 -1.82
CA LYS A 174 -9.40 27.38 -1.07
C LYS A 174 -8.66 26.28 -0.32
N LYS A 175 -9.25 25.86 0.81
CA LYS A 175 -8.89 24.61 1.47
C LYS A 175 -9.25 23.46 0.54
N ILE A 176 -8.35 22.51 0.33
CA ILE A 176 -8.56 21.29 -0.45
C ILE A 176 -8.45 20.10 0.49
N CYS A 177 -9.56 19.39 0.68
CA CYS A 177 -9.63 18.15 1.45
C CYS A 177 -9.62 16.97 0.49
N LEU A 178 -8.72 16.00 0.71
CA LEU A 178 -8.74 14.74 -0.01
C LEU A 178 -9.49 13.69 0.80
N LEU A 179 -10.40 12.97 0.15
CA LEU A 179 -10.90 11.69 0.64
C LEU A 179 -10.14 10.57 -0.09
N ALA A 180 -9.24 9.90 0.62
CA ALA A 180 -8.44 8.79 0.11
C ALA A 180 -9.28 7.50 0.18
N SER A 181 -9.99 7.21 -0.91
CA SER A 181 -10.96 6.12 -0.96
C SER A 181 -10.31 4.73 -0.88
N GLU A 182 -11.09 3.77 -0.40
CA GLU A 182 -10.77 2.35 -0.41
C GLU A 182 -12.05 1.51 -0.49
N ILE A 183 -11.89 0.28 -0.97
CA ILE A 183 -12.97 -0.70 -1.07
C ILE A 183 -13.19 -1.35 0.28
N MET A 184 -14.44 -1.36 0.71
CA MET A 184 -14.93 -2.03 1.90
C MET A 184 -15.49 -3.39 1.52
N HIS A 185 -14.98 -4.42 2.17
CA HIS A 185 -15.34 -5.81 1.96
C HIS A 185 -16.31 -6.27 3.06
N PHE A 186 -17.56 -6.56 2.69
CA PHE A 186 -18.54 -7.19 3.60
C PHE A 186 -18.68 -8.69 3.31
N HIS A 187 -17.58 -9.29 2.87
CA HIS A 187 -17.48 -10.71 2.53
C HIS A 187 -16.08 -11.22 2.91
N SER A 188 -15.87 -12.54 2.84
CA SER A 188 -14.55 -13.11 3.15
C SER A 188 -13.49 -12.67 2.13
N TYR A 189 -12.24 -12.51 2.54
CA TYR A 189 -11.14 -12.13 1.65
C TYR A 189 -10.93 -13.11 0.48
N HIS A 190 -11.28 -14.38 0.66
CA HIS A 190 -11.19 -15.39 -0.40
C HIS A 190 -12.27 -15.28 -1.49
N GLN A 191 -13.23 -14.36 -1.34
CA GLN A 191 -14.32 -14.13 -2.30
C GLN A 191 -14.05 -12.89 -3.17
N LYS A 192 -14.49 -12.95 -4.43
CA LYS A 192 -14.36 -11.84 -5.37
C LYS A 192 -15.42 -10.76 -5.09
N CYS A 193 -15.03 -9.49 -5.21
CA CYS A 193 -15.97 -8.35 -5.32
C CYS A 193 -16.61 -8.34 -6.73
N ASP A 194 -17.46 -9.31 -7.05
CA ASP A 194 -18.21 -9.36 -8.31
C ASP A 194 -19.72 -9.11 -8.13
N GLY A 195 -20.13 -8.72 -6.91
CA GLY A 195 -21.52 -8.44 -6.55
C GLY A 195 -22.39 -9.68 -6.33
N SER A 196 -21.88 -10.89 -6.60
CA SER A 196 -22.66 -12.13 -6.44
C SER A 196 -22.71 -12.64 -4.99
N ASN A 197 -21.71 -12.31 -4.16
CA ASN A 197 -21.49 -12.95 -2.85
C ASN A 197 -21.19 -11.95 -1.71
N GLY A 198 -21.72 -10.73 -1.81
CA GLY A 198 -21.56 -9.67 -0.82
C GLY A 198 -21.42 -8.31 -1.49
N LYS A 199 -21.81 -7.25 -0.78
CA LYS A 199 -21.71 -5.88 -1.30
C LYS A 199 -20.35 -5.29 -0.91
N CYS A 200 -19.57 -4.89 -1.91
CA CYS A 200 -18.41 -4.02 -1.70
C CYS A 200 -18.86 -2.57 -1.85
N TYR A 201 -18.34 -1.69 -0.99
CA TYR A 201 -18.68 -0.26 -1.02
C TYR A 201 -17.41 0.56 -1.11
N SER A 202 -17.44 1.69 -1.80
CA SER A 202 -16.39 2.69 -1.64
C SER A 202 -16.56 3.36 -0.28
N ILE A 203 -15.48 3.69 0.41
CA ILE A 203 -15.57 4.31 1.74
C ILE A 203 -16.39 5.61 1.74
N PHE A 204 -16.34 6.39 0.66
CA PHE A 204 -17.09 7.65 0.56
C PHE A 204 -18.61 7.45 0.49
N GLU A 205 -19.07 6.24 0.14
CA GLU A 205 -20.48 5.84 0.09
C GLU A 205 -20.96 5.21 1.40
N MET A 206 -20.04 4.86 2.31
CA MET A 206 -20.41 4.34 3.62
C MET A 206 -21.23 5.37 4.40
N LYS A 207 -22.15 4.88 5.22
CA LYS A 207 -23.01 5.76 6.01
C LYS A 207 -22.25 6.30 7.23
N ALA A 208 -22.45 7.59 7.48
CA ALA A 208 -22.04 8.33 8.64
C ALA A 208 -23.22 9.21 9.09
N GLY A 209 -23.79 8.92 10.26
CA GLY A 209 -25.02 9.58 10.72
C GLY A 209 -26.20 9.35 9.76
N GLY A 210 -26.26 8.20 9.09
CA GLY A 210 -27.34 7.85 8.16
C GLY A 210 -27.21 8.41 6.73
N ILE A 211 -26.22 9.24 6.43
CA ILE A 211 -25.95 9.79 5.09
C ILE A 211 -24.57 9.34 4.57
N PRO A 212 -24.27 9.42 3.26
CA PRO A 212 -22.94 9.07 2.75
C PRO A 212 -21.83 9.90 3.41
N LEU A 213 -20.70 9.25 3.74
CA LEU A 213 -19.55 9.84 4.44
C LEU A 213 -19.11 11.16 3.80
N LEU A 214 -19.03 11.21 2.47
CA LEU A 214 -18.64 12.44 1.78
C LEU A 214 -19.58 13.61 2.10
N ARG A 215 -20.90 13.36 2.08
CA ARG A 215 -21.90 14.39 2.40
C ARG A 215 -21.82 14.77 3.88
N TYR A 216 -21.59 13.81 4.76
CA TYR A 216 -21.35 14.07 6.17
C TYR A 216 -20.14 15.00 6.38
N LEU A 217 -18.99 14.68 5.79
CA LEU A 217 -17.76 15.48 5.89
C LEU A 217 -17.91 16.90 5.30
N GLN A 218 -18.67 17.05 4.22
CA GLN A 218 -18.97 18.35 3.60
C GLN A 218 -19.88 19.24 4.47
N GLN A 219 -20.73 18.64 5.30
CA GLN A 219 -21.63 19.38 6.20
C GLN A 219 -20.98 19.79 7.52
N MET A 220 -19.79 19.24 7.84
CA MET A 220 -19.05 19.65 9.03
C MET A 220 -18.61 21.12 8.93
N GLU A 221 -18.78 21.86 10.02
CA GLU A 221 -18.46 23.30 10.06
C GLU A 221 -17.01 23.60 9.66
N ILE A 222 -16.08 22.73 10.06
CA ILE A 222 -14.63 22.82 9.75
C ILE A 222 -14.34 22.80 8.23
N ASN A 223 -15.32 22.35 7.44
CA ASN A 223 -15.18 22.05 6.02
C ASN A 223 -16.15 22.85 5.11
N LYS A 224 -16.92 23.79 5.66
CA LYS A 224 -17.99 24.52 4.96
C LYS A 224 -17.58 25.17 3.64
N ASP A 225 -16.31 25.57 3.50
CA ASP A 225 -15.76 26.22 2.30
C ASP A 225 -14.66 25.41 1.59
N ALA A 226 -14.45 24.15 2.00
CA ALA A 226 -13.42 23.30 1.43
C ALA A 226 -13.86 22.72 0.08
N LEU A 227 -12.91 22.65 -0.87
CA LEU A 227 -13.06 21.79 -2.04
C LEU A 227 -12.70 20.36 -1.64
N PHE A 228 -13.65 19.43 -1.75
CA PHE A 228 -13.36 18.01 -1.64
C PHE A 228 -12.93 17.45 -2.99
N ILE A 229 -11.81 16.72 -2.97
CA ILE A 229 -11.37 15.86 -4.05
C ILE A 229 -11.37 14.41 -3.55
N ILE A 230 -11.67 13.47 -4.44
CA ILE A 230 -11.65 12.03 -4.12
C ILE A 230 -10.58 11.38 -4.97
N ARG A 231 -9.69 10.64 -4.34
CA ARG A 231 -8.87 9.64 -5.03
C ARG A 231 -9.53 8.29 -4.77
N GLN A 232 -9.99 7.63 -5.82
CA GLN A 232 -10.68 6.34 -5.72
C GLN A 232 -9.72 5.25 -5.19
N HIS A 233 -10.10 3.96 -5.22
CA HIS A 233 -9.19 2.79 -5.26
C HIS A 233 -9.04 2.25 -6.71
N PRO A 234 -7.93 1.62 -7.16
CA PRO A 234 -7.74 1.29 -8.58
C PRO A 234 -8.79 0.31 -9.11
N ASN A 235 -9.41 -0.43 -8.19
CA ASN A 235 -10.48 -1.38 -8.47
C ASN A 235 -11.90 -0.80 -8.24
N GLU A 236 -12.03 0.43 -7.77
CA GLU A 236 -13.34 1.11 -7.71
C GLU A 236 -13.78 1.48 -9.12
N ARG A 237 -15.08 1.39 -9.38
CA ARG A 237 -15.67 1.68 -10.71
C ARG A 237 -16.73 2.77 -10.65
N TYR A 238 -16.71 3.59 -9.61
CA TYR A 238 -17.71 4.63 -9.42
C TYR A 238 -17.55 5.71 -10.49
N LYS A 239 -18.63 5.98 -11.23
CA LYS A 239 -18.65 7.00 -12.28
C LYS A 239 -19.12 8.32 -11.69
N CYS A 240 -18.40 9.39 -12.05
CA CYS A 240 -18.61 10.75 -11.59
C CYS A 240 -20.05 11.23 -11.82
N ASN A 241 -20.61 11.94 -10.84
CA ASN A 241 -21.64 12.95 -11.05
C ASN A 241 -20.94 14.31 -11.05
N ASP A 242 -21.36 15.25 -11.92
CA ASP A 242 -20.68 16.53 -12.21
C ASP A 242 -20.33 17.43 -10.99
N GLU A 243 -20.88 17.15 -9.81
CA GLU A 243 -20.65 17.91 -8.58
C GLU A 243 -19.33 17.60 -7.85
N LEU A 244 -18.65 16.49 -8.18
CA LEU A 244 -17.48 16.00 -7.43
C LEU A 244 -16.25 15.88 -8.32
N ARG A 245 -15.12 16.43 -7.84
CA ARG A 245 -13.84 16.28 -8.51
C ARG A 245 -13.16 14.99 -8.06
N PHE A 246 -13.13 13.99 -8.94
CA PHE A 246 -12.34 12.78 -8.78
C PHE A 246 -10.94 12.98 -9.41
N LEU A 247 -9.92 12.44 -8.77
CA LEU A 247 -8.56 12.34 -9.32
C LEU A 247 -8.31 10.88 -9.68
N ASP A 248 -8.13 10.59 -10.96
CA ASP A 248 -7.76 9.25 -11.43
C ASP A 248 -6.28 8.97 -11.12
N TRP A 249 -5.93 7.70 -10.89
CA TRP A 249 -4.57 7.14 -10.84
C TRP A 249 -3.67 7.64 -11.96
N HIS A 250 -4.24 7.72 -13.15
CA HIS A 250 -3.51 8.09 -14.35
C HIS A 250 -3.30 9.60 -14.47
N GLU A 251 -4.05 10.42 -13.71
CA GLU A 251 -3.95 11.88 -13.75
C GLU A 251 -2.80 12.42 -12.88
N ALA A 252 -2.49 11.77 -11.76
CA ALA A 252 -1.49 12.24 -10.81
C ALA A 252 -0.96 11.10 -9.94
N ASP A 253 0.35 11.10 -9.70
CA ASP A 253 0.99 10.23 -8.70
C ASP A 253 0.70 10.66 -7.25
N GLU A 254 1.03 9.80 -6.29
CA GLU A 254 0.75 10.04 -4.87
C GLU A 254 1.43 11.31 -4.36
N GLU A 255 2.65 11.61 -4.81
CA GLU A 255 3.37 12.83 -4.40
C GLU A 255 2.65 14.10 -4.91
N THR A 256 2.19 14.09 -6.15
CA THR A 256 1.45 15.18 -6.78
C THR A 256 0.14 15.41 -6.04
N VAL A 257 -0.64 14.35 -5.79
CA VAL A 257 -1.89 14.42 -5.03
C VAL A 257 -1.65 14.98 -3.63
N LEU A 258 -0.68 14.45 -2.89
CA LEU A 258 -0.38 14.89 -1.54
C LEU A 258 0.20 16.31 -1.49
N SER A 259 0.81 16.79 -2.57
CA SER A 259 1.34 18.16 -2.64
C SER A 259 0.27 19.25 -2.76
N VAL A 260 -0.94 18.91 -3.24
CA VAL A 260 -2.00 19.90 -3.47
C VAL A 260 -3.02 19.98 -2.34
N VAL A 261 -3.04 19.03 -1.41
CA VAL A 261 -4.07 18.93 -0.35
C VAL A 261 -3.67 19.66 0.92
N ASP A 262 -4.65 20.20 1.64
CA ASP A 262 -4.45 20.76 2.99
C ASP A 262 -4.67 19.71 4.07
N GLU A 263 -5.63 18.81 3.85
CA GLU A 263 -5.98 17.74 4.78
C GLU A 263 -6.38 16.47 4.02
N VAL A 264 -6.23 15.33 4.67
CA VAL A 264 -6.64 14.02 4.13
C VAL A 264 -7.59 13.34 5.11
N TYR A 265 -8.69 12.83 4.59
CA TYR A 265 -9.63 11.96 5.27
C TYR A 265 -9.49 10.58 4.66
N GLY A 266 -9.43 9.56 5.50
CA GLY A 266 -9.28 8.19 5.04
C GLY A 266 -9.33 7.24 6.21
N LEU A 267 -8.92 6.00 5.97
CA LEU A 267 -9.07 4.93 6.95
C LEU A 267 -7.79 4.12 7.07
N THR A 268 -7.46 3.33 6.05
CA THR A 268 -6.34 2.37 6.05
C THR A 268 -5.68 2.21 4.69
N SER A 269 -6.08 3.00 3.67
CA SER A 269 -5.46 2.99 2.35
C SER A 269 -4.00 3.44 2.41
N MET A 270 -3.18 2.94 1.46
CA MET A 270 -1.77 3.34 1.39
C MET A 270 -1.62 4.84 1.19
N LEU A 271 -2.46 5.47 0.34
CA LEU A 271 -2.44 6.93 0.16
C LEU A 271 -2.72 7.70 1.45
N PHE A 272 -3.64 7.20 2.28
CA PHE A 272 -3.90 7.78 3.60
C PHE A 272 -2.66 7.65 4.50
N GLN A 273 -2.02 6.47 4.56
CA GLN A 273 -0.80 6.26 5.34
C GLN A 273 0.38 7.12 4.83
N LEU A 274 0.51 7.32 3.51
CA LEU A 274 1.50 8.22 2.93
C LEU A 274 1.27 9.68 3.36
N SER A 275 0.02 10.10 3.52
CA SER A 275 -0.31 11.44 4.02
C SER A 275 0.14 11.64 5.48
N VAL A 276 -0.04 10.61 6.31
CA VAL A 276 0.43 10.58 7.70
C VAL A 276 1.96 10.66 7.74
N ALA A 277 2.64 9.80 6.97
CA ALA A 277 4.10 9.78 6.86
C ALA A 277 4.65 11.13 6.41
N SER A 278 3.97 11.79 5.47
CA SER A 278 4.28 13.12 4.95
C SER A 278 4.09 14.27 5.96
N GLY A 279 3.48 14.00 7.11
CA GLY A 279 3.10 15.02 8.08
C GLY A 279 1.97 15.94 7.62
N ILE A 280 1.19 15.52 6.62
CA ILE A 280 -0.03 16.23 6.21
C ILE A 280 -1.10 15.93 7.27
N PRO A 281 -1.91 16.93 7.69
CA PRO A 281 -3.03 16.67 8.59
C PRO A 281 -3.95 15.58 8.02
N ALA A 282 -4.01 14.44 8.70
CA ALA A 282 -4.72 13.26 8.27
C ALA A 282 -5.70 12.83 9.37
N TYR A 283 -6.95 12.56 9.02
CA TYR A 283 -8.02 12.22 9.95
C TYR A 283 -8.61 10.86 9.62
N ASN A 284 -8.57 9.95 10.59
CA ASN A 284 -9.23 8.67 10.44
C ASN A 284 -10.75 8.85 10.48
N VAL A 285 -11.46 8.29 9.51
CA VAL A 285 -12.92 8.45 9.43
C VAL A 285 -13.72 7.39 10.18
N GLU A 286 -13.07 6.37 10.76
CA GLU A 286 -13.73 5.33 11.57
C GLU A 286 -14.73 5.90 12.60
N PRO A 287 -14.41 6.95 13.37
CA PRO A 287 -15.32 7.48 14.38
C PRO A 287 -16.65 8.04 13.83
N PHE A 288 -16.73 8.27 12.52
CA PHE A 288 -17.93 8.78 11.84
C PHE A 288 -18.76 7.68 11.20
N LEU A 289 -18.21 6.49 10.99
CA LEU A 289 -18.86 5.43 10.22
C LEU A 289 -19.85 4.64 11.08
N ASP A 290 -21.05 4.39 10.53
CA ASP A 290 -22.15 3.77 11.29
C ASP A 290 -21.92 2.26 11.55
N GLU A 291 -21.32 1.54 10.61
CA GLU A 291 -21.26 0.06 10.63
C GLU A 291 -19.85 -0.52 10.33
N TRP A 292 -18.82 0.31 10.27
CA TRP A 292 -17.49 -0.14 9.86
C TRP A 292 -16.79 -0.95 10.96
N LYS A 293 -16.03 -1.97 10.53
CA LYS A 293 -15.09 -2.73 11.37
C LYS A 293 -13.77 -2.93 10.62
N PRO A 294 -12.63 -3.11 11.30
CA PRO A 294 -11.33 -3.38 10.70
C PRO A 294 -11.32 -4.45 9.60
N ASN A 295 -12.03 -5.56 9.80
CA ASN A 295 -12.11 -6.62 8.81
C ASN A 295 -12.73 -6.17 7.47
N ASN A 296 -13.54 -5.09 7.45
CA ASN A 296 -14.05 -4.52 6.20
C ASN A 296 -12.96 -3.90 5.34
N SER A 297 -11.85 -3.48 5.93
CA SER A 297 -10.64 -3.04 5.21
C SER A 297 -9.61 -4.14 5.05
N VAL A 298 -9.97 -5.40 5.31
CA VAL A 298 -9.07 -6.55 5.28
C VAL A 298 -7.89 -6.36 6.25
N ILE A 299 -8.12 -5.75 7.40
CA ILE A 299 -7.12 -5.65 8.46
C ILE A 299 -7.68 -6.28 9.73
N HIS A 300 -6.87 -7.08 10.40
CA HIS A 300 -7.27 -7.71 11.66
C HIS A 300 -7.46 -6.64 12.75
N GLN A 301 -8.45 -6.83 13.63
CA GLN A 301 -8.78 -5.90 14.72
C GLN A 301 -7.54 -5.47 15.52
N GLU A 302 -6.76 -6.44 15.99
CA GLU A 302 -5.57 -6.18 16.82
C GLU A 302 -4.50 -5.35 16.09
N LEU A 303 -4.28 -5.63 14.79
CA LEU A 303 -3.34 -4.86 13.98
C LEU A 303 -3.87 -3.45 13.76
N TRP A 304 -5.16 -3.29 13.47
CA TRP A 304 -5.76 -1.98 13.32
C TRP A 304 -5.63 -1.14 14.60
N GLU A 305 -5.91 -1.72 15.77
CA GLU A 305 -5.75 -1.03 17.06
C GLU A 305 -4.29 -0.62 17.31
N HIS A 306 -3.34 -1.51 17.00
CA HIS A 306 -1.92 -1.19 17.09
C HIS A 306 -1.56 0.01 16.21
N LEU A 307 -1.96 -0.01 14.94
CA LEU A 307 -1.68 1.08 14.00
C LEU A 307 -2.32 2.40 14.43
N ALA A 308 -3.55 2.33 14.93
CA ALA A 308 -4.30 3.50 15.35
C ALA A 308 -3.68 4.16 16.59
N ARG A 309 -3.29 3.38 17.60
CA ARG A 309 -2.59 3.89 18.81
C ARG A 309 -1.22 4.46 18.50
N ASN A 310 -0.49 3.88 17.56
CA ASN A 310 0.85 4.34 17.18
C ASN A 310 0.84 5.40 16.07
N GLY A 311 -0.33 5.98 15.75
CA GLY A 311 -0.47 7.12 14.86
C GLY A 311 -0.27 6.81 13.37
N TYR A 312 -0.13 5.55 12.97
CA TYR A 312 -0.05 5.15 11.56
C TYR A 312 -1.31 5.46 10.77
N LEU A 313 -2.44 5.65 11.47
CA LEU A 313 -3.72 5.96 10.87
C LEU A 313 -4.18 7.41 11.14
N GLY A 314 -3.22 8.32 11.34
CA GLY A 314 -3.45 9.75 11.50
C GLY A 314 -4.13 10.10 12.82
N ASN A 315 -4.84 11.23 12.83
CA ASN A 315 -5.60 11.67 14.00
C ASN A 315 -6.75 10.69 14.26
N TRP A 316 -6.63 9.95 15.37
CA TRP A 316 -7.62 9.02 15.88
C TRP A 316 -7.79 9.21 17.41
N ARG A 317 -8.79 8.56 18.01
CA ARG A 317 -9.00 8.64 19.47
C ARG A 317 -7.85 7.93 20.19
N ASN A 318 -7.26 8.52 21.22
CA ASN A 318 -6.20 7.88 22.03
C ASN A 318 -4.90 7.55 21.25
N VAL A 319 -4.43 8.44 20.38
CA VAL A 319 -3.11 8.32 19.75
C VAL A 319 -2.02 8.52 20.81
N GLU A 320 -1.18 7.50 20.99
CA GLU A 320 -0.06 7.50 21.92
C GLU A 320 1.22 8.07 21.27
N GLN A 321 1.39 7.86 19.96
CA GLN A 321 2.48 8.40 19.17
C GLN A 321 1.96 9.17 17.96
N SER A 322 2.26 10.47 17.88
CA SER A 322 1.66 11.34 16.85
C SER A 322 2.19 11.11 15.43
N LYS A 323 3.37 10.48 15.28
CA LYS A 323 3.99 10.19 13.99
C LYS A 323 4.81 8.90 14.06
N PRO A 324 4.52 7.90 13.23
CA PRO A 324 5.35 6.70 13.16
C PRO A 324 6.73 7.03 12.58
N ASP A 325 7.79 6.49 13.18
CA ASP A 325 9.14 6.56 12.64
C ASP A 325 9.39 5.38 11.69
N HIS A 326 9.74 5.70 10.45
CA HIS A 326 10.08 4.73 9.42
C HIS A 326 11.58 4.76 9.06
N LYS A 327 12.40 5.47 9.84
CA LYS A 327 13.80 5.68 9.56
C LYS A 327 14.59 4.36 9.51
N GLY A 328 15.42 4.24 8.48
CA GLY A 328 16.30 3.09 8.27
C GLY A 328 15.62 1.91 7.58
N ALA A 329 14.35 2.04 7.16
CA ALA A 329 13.63 0.93 6.55
C ALA A 329 14.23 0.49 5.21
N LEU A 330 14.57 1.47 4.36
CA LEU A 330 15.21 1.25 3.08
C LEU A 330 16.59 0.62 3.24
N ASP A 331 17.41 1.14 4.17
CA ASP A 331 18.74 0.58 4.42
C ASP A 331 18.67 -0.82 5.03
N SER A 332 17.65 -1.11 5.85
CA SER A 332 17.42 -2.45 6.40
C SER A 332 17.07 -3.46 5.29
N ILE A 333 16.16 -3.11 4.39
CA ILE A 333 15.79 -3.96 3.25
C ILE A 333 16.97 -4.17 2.30
N VAL A 334 17.73 -3.11 2.00
CA VAL A 334 18.90 -3.22 1.12
C VAL A 334 19.98 -4.08 1.75
N SER A 335 20.23 -3.94 3.05
CA SER A 335 21.16 -4.81 3.79
C SER A 335 20.71 -6.26 3.77
N LEU A 336 19.41 -6.51 3.98
CA LEU A 336 18.83 -7.85 3.88
C LEU A 336 19.04 -8.47 2.50
N ILE A 337 18.79 -7.72 1.42
CA ILE A 337 19.01 -8.19 0.05
C ILE A 337 20.50 -8.51 -0.18
N LYS A 338 21.42 -7.62 0.23
CA LYS A 338 22.87 -7.82 0.07
C LYS A 338 23.37 -9.04 0.82
N TYR A 339 22.97 -9.19 2.08
CA TYR A 339 23.32 -10.35 2.89
C TYR A 339 22.97 -11.66 2.17
N ASN A 340 21.77 -11.75 1.61
CA ASN A 340 21.29 -12.91 0.87
C ASN A 340 21.90 -13.06 -0.52
N MET A 341 22.53 -12.01 -1.04
CA MET A 341 23.31 -12.06 -2.27
C MET A 341 24.76 -12.46 -2.01
N ASP A 342 25.28 -12.35 -0.78
CA ASP A 342 26.69 -12.63 -0.48
C ASP A 342 26.91 -14.05 0.09
N GLU A 343 25.90 -14.61 0.77
CA GLU A 343 25.79 -16.06 1.02
C GLU A 343 25.83 -16.88 -0.28
#